data_AF-A0A4Q7F6D9-F1
#
_entry.id   AF-A0A4Q7F6D9-F1
#
_cell.length_a   1.000
_cell.length_b   1.000
_cell.length_c   1.000
_cell.angle_alpha   90.00
_cell.angle_beta   90.00
_cell.angle_gamma   90.00
#
_symmetry.space_group_name_H-M   'P 1'
#
loop_
_entity.id
_entity.type
_entity.pdbx_description
1 polymer ?
#
loop_
_entity_poly.entity_id
_entity_poly.type
_entity_poly.pdbx_seq_one_letter_code
_entity_poly.pdbx_strand_id
1 'polypeptide(L)'
;AIGGRMNMDEFFDRFHIVIEMPPAPDCRFVGSWLLKVAEAAALVSQLRSNPTFARLISNMATEPTIEAAALEVVSALRHDPVWPFHATNPNIALAIEIGDLTGNFGTEFAILVEFGFFILKGGRYQMSVPKSVTPQEALEAVRKVASTDVEQAGPEPTLILHTMPKARAEAMAQQLRDAT
;
A
#
# COMPACT_ATOMS: atom_id res chain seq x y z
N ALA A 1 18.63 27.89 21.03
CA ALA A 1 17.38 27.26 20.62
C ALA A 1 17.60 25.75 20.62
N ILE A 2 16.84 25.03 21.44
CA ILE A 2 17.07 23.61 21.73
C ILE A 2 16.47 22.81 20.57
N GLY A 3 17.33 22.38 19.64
CA GLY A 3 16.99 21.36 18.66
C GLY A 3 16.92 20.02 19.39
N GLY A 4 15.72 19.64 19.83
CA GLY A 4 15.47 18.29 20.34
C GLY A 4 15.80 17.30 19.23
N ARG A 5 16.76 16.40 19.48
CA ARG A 5 16.97 15.21 18.66
C ARG A 5 15.66 14.42 18.72
N MET A 6 14.90 14.44 17.62
CA MET A 6 13.76 13.54 17.47
C MET A 6 14.28 12.12 17.60
N ASN A 7 13.74 11.35 18.54
CA ASN A 7 14.13 9.95 18.70
C ASN A 7 13.76 9.22 17.40
N MET A 8 14.63 8.36 16.88
CA MET A 8 14.31 7.60 15.66
C MET A 8 13.04 6.76 15.88
N ASP A 9 12.84 6.24 17.09
CA ASP A 9 11.60 5.54 17.46
C ASP A 9 10.35 6.42 17.31
N GLU A 10 10.43 7.73 17.60
CA GLU A 10 9.32 8.68 17.41
C GLU A 10 9.10 9.07 15.95
N PHE A 11 10.08 8.86 15.07
CA PHE A 11 9.94 9.10 13.63
C PHE A 11 9.21 7.94 12.95
N PHE A 12 9.56 6.70 13.30
CA PHE A 12 8.90 5.49 12.76
C PHE A 12 7.46 5.30 13.27
N ASP A 13 7.13 5.84 14.44
CA ASP A 13 5.78 5.77 15.00
C ASP A 13 4.70 6.56 14.21
N ARG A 14 5.10 7.27 13.13
CA ARG A 14 4.26 8.27 12.44
C ARG A 14 3.55 7.78 11.19
N PHE A 15 4.00 6.70 10.57
CA PHE A 15 3.54 6.33 9.22
C PHE A 15 2.89 4.96 9.19
N HIS A 16 1.69 4.89 9.75
CA HIS A 16 0.83 3.72 9.63
C HIS A 16 -0.36 4.02 8.73
N ILE A 17 -0.83 2.99 8.05
CA ILE A 17 -2.12 2.99 7.36
C ILE A 17 -3.06 1.97 7.99
N VAL A 18 -4.35 2.19 7.78
CA VAL A 18 -5.36 1.17 8.06
C VAL A 18 -5.85 0.62 6.74
N ILE A 19 -5.75 -0.70 6.56
CA ILE A 19 -6.33 -1.42 5.42
C ILE A 19 -7.55 -2.17 5.93
N GLU A 20 -8.65 -2.14 5.17
CA GLU A 20 -9.81 -2.98 5.39
C GLU A 20 -10.18 -3.77 4.13
N MET A 21 -10.73 -4.96 4.33
CA MET A 21 -11.39 -5.69 3.26
C MET A 21 -12.80 -5.11 2.98
N PRO A 22 -13.36 -5.34 1.79
CA PRO A 22 -14.78 -5.08 1.56
C PRO A 22 -15.64 -5.95 2.51
N PRO A 23 -16.88 -5.52 2.82
CA PRO A 23 -17.80 -6.31 3.64
C PRO A 23 -18.04 -7.70 3.06
N ALA A 24 -18.08 -8.71 3.93
CA ALA A 24 -18.26 -10.12 3.55
C ALA A 24 -17.29 -10.58 2.45
N PRO A 25 -15.97 -10.43 2.65
CA PRO A 25 -15.01 -10.84 1.65
C PRO A 25 -14.98 -12.36 1.55
N ASP A 26 -14.89 -12.87 0.32
CA ASP A 26 -14.71 -14.29 0.08
C ASP A 26 -13.42 -14.58 -0.72
N CYS A 27 -13.12 -15.86 -0.90
CA CYS A 27 -11.95 -16.28 -1.67
C CYS A 27 -12.01 -15.83 -3.14
N ARG A 28 -13.20 -15.58 -3.70
CA ARG A 28 -13.37 -15.09 -5.08
C ARG A 28 -12.95 -13.63 -5.18
N PHE A 29 -13.26 -12.81 -4.18
CA PHE A 29 -12.75 -11.45 -4.10
C PHE A 29 -11.22 -11.44 -4.08
N VAL A 30 -10.59 -12.17 -3.14
CA VAL A 30 -9.12 -12.21 -3.01
C VAL A 30 -8.46 -12.75 -4.27
N GLY A 31 -9.00 -13.82 -4.86
CA GLY A 31 -8.50 -14.36 -6.12
C GLY A 31 -8.61 -13.36 -7.28
N SER A 32 -9.72 -12.63 -7.39
CA SER A 32 -9.91 -11.61 -8.43
C SER A 32 -8.98 -10.41 -8.23
N TRP A 33 -8.77 -10.01 -6.97
CA TRP A 33 -7.85 -8.94 -6.60
C TRP A 33 -6.41 -9.30 -6.96
N LEU A 34 -5.93 -10.49 -6.58
CA LEU A 34 -4.58 -10.96 -6.91
C LEU A 34 -4.37 -11.12 -8.42
N LEU A 35 -5.36 -11.63 -9.15
CA LEU A 35 -5.27 -11.73 -10.62
C LEU A 35 -5.10 -10.34 -11.25
N LYS A 36 -5.86 -9.36 -10.76
CA LYS A 36 -5.79 -7.99 -11.26
C LYS A 36 -4.46 -7.31 -10.89
N VAL A 37 -3.90 -7.60 -9.71
CA VAL A 37 -2.53 -7.18 -9.36
C VAL A 37 -1.50 -7.75 -10.32
N ALA A 38 -1.60 -9.05 -10.64
CA ALA A 38 -0.67 -9.68 -11.60
C ALA A 38 -0.75 -9.06 -13.00
N GLU A 39 -1.95 -8.70 -13.46
CA GLU A 39 -2.13 -7.94 -14.71
C GLU A 39 -1.42 -6.57 -14.64
N ALA A 40 -1.59 -5.83 -13.53
CA ALA A 40 -0.93 -4.54 -13.32
C ALA A 40 0.58 -4.67 -13.31
N ALA A 41 1.11 -5.71 -12.65
CA ALA A 41 2.55 -5.91 -12.53
C ALA A 41 3.20 -6.28 -13.86
N ALA A 42 2.51 -7.09 -14.67
CA ALA A 42 2.93 -7.39 -16.04
C ALA A 42 3.03 -6.10 -16.88
N LEU A 43 2.08 -5.17 -16.73
CA LEU A 43 2.10 -3.87 -17.42
C LEU A 43 3.26 -2.99 -16.93
N VAL A 44 3.47 -2.88 -15.62
CA VAL A 44 4.62 -2.15 -15.04
C VAL A 44 5.94 -2.72 -15.58
N SER A 45 6.06 -4.05 -15.65
CA SER A 45 7.23 -4.72 -16.22
C SER A 45 7.38 -4.46 -17.73
N GLN A 46 6.30 -4.39 -18.50
CA GLN A 46 6.39 -4.08 -19.94
C GLN A 46 6.82 -2.64 -20.20
N LEU A 47 6.41 -1.70 -19.35
CA LEU A 47 6.82 -0.30 -19.46
C LEU A 47 8.34 -0.11 -19.34
N ARG A 48 9.08 -1.08 -18.76
CA ARG A 48 10.55 -1.08 -18.70
C ARG A 48 11.22 -0.96 -20.06
N SER A 49 10.61 -1.50 -21.12
CA SER A 49 11.13 -1.39 -22.48
C SER A 49 11.01 0.01 -23.06
N ASN A 50 10.26 0.93 -22.41
CA ASN A 50 10.16 2.32 -22.79
C ASN A 50 11.29 3.15 -22.13
N PRO A 51 12.19 3.79 -22.91
CA PRO A 51 13.33 4.53 -22.35
C PRO A 51 12.95 5.66 -21.39
N THR A 52 11.82 6.33 -21.63
CA THR A 52 11.33 7.41 -20.75
C THR A 52 10.93 6.85 -19.39
N PHE A 53 10.30 5.67 -19.39
CA PHE A 53 9.88 4.99 -18.17
C PHE A 53 11.06 4.34 -17.44
N ALA A 54 11.98 3.71 -18.18
CA ALA A 54 13.20 3.16 -17.61
C ALA A 54 13.97 4.23 -16.83
N ARG A 55 14.06 5.45 -17.37
CA ARG A 55 14.68 6.58 -16.65
C ARG A 55 13.91 6.98 -15.39
N LEU A 56 12.58 6.94 -15.40
CA LEU A 56 11.78 7.21 -14.20
C LEU A 56 12.05 6.17 -13.10
N ILE A 57 12.06 4.88 -13.47
CA ILE A 57 12.35 3.78 -12.52
C ILE A 57 13.80 3.82 -12.05
N SER A 58 14.78 4.11 -12.93
CA SER A 58 16.20 4.23 -12.54
C SER A 58 16.48 5.39 -11.59
N ASN A 59 15.60 6.39 -11.53
CA ASN A 59 15.69 7.47 -10.55
C ASN A 59 15.14 7.05 -9.19
N MET A 60 14.27 6.04 -9.13
CA MET A 60 13.84 5.46 -7.86
C MET A 60 15.03 4.68 -7.25
N ALA A 61 15.24 4.82 -5.94
CA ALA A 61 16.35 4.17 -5.23
C ALA A 61 16.37 2.64 -5.44
N THR A 62 15.20 2.07 -5.68
CA THR A 62 14.93 0.66 -5.86
C THR A 62 13.76 0.48 -6.81
N GLU A 63 13.78 -0.61 -7.56
CA GLU A 63 12.72 -0.92 -8.50
C GLU A 63 11.45 -1.40 -7.75
N PRO A 64 10.27 -0.81 -8.00
CA PRO A 64 9.05 -1.23 -7.33
C PRO A 64 8.57 -2.60 -7.85
N THR A 65 8.23 -3.48 -6.93
CA THR A 65 7.67 -4.82 -7.16
C THR A 65 6.27 -4.93 -6.55
N ILE A 66 5.25 -4.46 -7.27
CA ILE A 66 3.89 -4.39 -6.71
C ILE A 66 3.28 -5.74 -6.34
N GLU A 67 3.76 -6.86 -6.88
CA GLU A 67 3.35 -8.20 -6.41
C GLU A 67 3.85 -8.49 -4.99
N ALA A 68 5.02 -7.98 -4.60
CA ALA A 68 5.59 -8.17 -3.27
C ALA A 68 4.73 -7.46 -2.21
N ALA A 69 4.43 -6.18 -2.40
CA ALA A 69 3.49 -5.46 -1.53
C ALA A 69 2.11 -6.12 -1.47
N ALA A 70 1.58 -6.60 -2.59
CA ALA A 70 0.30 -7.30 -2.59
C ALA A 70 0.33 -8.60 -1.78
N LEU A 71 1.42 -9.37 -1.89
CA LEU A 71 1.62 -10.58 -1.11
C LEU A 71 1.79 -10.27 0.38
N GLU A 72 2.47 -9.18 0.72
CA GLU A 72 2.64 -8.71 2.10
C GLU A 72 1.29 -8.38 2.74
N VAL A 73 0.43 -7.62 2.04
CA VAL A 73 -0.93 -7.32 2.51
C VAL A 73 -1.74 -8.59 2.76
N VAL A 74 -1.77 -9.53 1.80
CA VAL A 74 -2.51 -10.79 1.97
C VAL A 74 -1.92 -11.65 3.08
N SER A 75 -0.59 -11.64 3.25
CA SER A 75 0.09 -12.36 4.31
C SER A 75 -0.24 -11.77 5.69
N ALA A 76 -0.27 -10.45 5.82
CA ALA A 76 -0.68 -9.78 7.04
C ALA A 76 -2.14 -10.10 7.40
N LEU A 77 -3.04 -10.14 6.41
CA LEU A 77 -4.45 -10.54 6.60
C LEU A 77 -4.60 -12.00 7.05
N ARG A 78 -3.71 -12.89 6.57
CA ARG A 78 -3.75 -14.31 6.93
C ARG A 78 -3.22 -14.59 8.34
N HIS A 79 -2.18 -13.88 8.76
CA HIS A 79 -1.44 -14.19 9.99
C HIS A 79 -1.95 -13.44 11.23
N ASP A 80 -3.09 -12.75 11.17
CA ASP A 80 -3.69 -12.16 12.37
C ASP A 80 -4.11 -13.30 13.35
N PRO A 81 -3.44 -13.42 14.51
CA PRO A 81 -3.66 -14.54 15.43
C PRO A 81 -4.98 -14.41 16.21
N VAL A 82 -5.60 -13.22 16.21
CA VAL A 82 -6.85 -12.92 16.91
C VAL A 82 -8.04 -12.99 15.95
N TRP A 83 -7.83 -12.61 14.70
CA TRP A 83 -8.84 -12.57 13.64
C TRP A 83 -8.38 -13.29 12.38
N PRO A 84 -8.22 -14.63 12.44
CA PRO A 84 -7.80 -15.40 11.28
C PRO A 84 -8.74 -15.18 10.10
N PHE A 85 -8.18 -15.17 8.90
CA PHE A 85 -8.93 -15.12 7.64
C PHE A 85 -9.87 -16.32 7.52
N HIS A 86 -11.08 -16.19 8.09
CA HIS A 86 -12.12 -17.20 8.10
C HIS A 86 -13.45 -16.53 7.72
N ALA A 87 -14.28 -17.27 6.98
CA ALA A 87 -15.53 -16.82 6.37
C ALA A 87 -16.58 -16.26 7.36
N THR A 88 -16.34 -16.35 8.66
CA THR A 88 -17.25 -15.90 9.72
C THR A 88 -16.95 -14.51 10.24
N ASN A 89 -15.82 -13.88 9.86
CA ASN A 89 -15.53 -12.51 10.25
C ASN A 89 -15.89 -11.53 9.11
N PRO A 90 -16.99 -10.77 9.22
CA PRO A 90 -17.39 -9.83 8.17
C PRO A 90 -16.48 -8.59 8.08
N ASN A 91 -15.72 -8.29 9.14
CA ASN A 91 -14.95 -7.06 9.30
C ASN A 91 -13.47 -7.38 9.49
N ILE A 92 -12.72 -7.34 8.37
CA ILE A 92 -11.27 -7.56 8.40
C ILE A 92 -10.59 -6.21 8.19
N ALA A 93 -9.86 -5.75 9.20
CA ALA A 93 -9.08 -4.53 9.16
C ALA A 93 -7.72 -4.70 9.85
N LEU A 94 -6.68 -4.03 9.35
CA LEU A 94 -5.31 -4.10 9.84
C LEU A 94 -4.68 -2.72 9.90
N ALA A 95 -3.85 -2.48 10.89
CA ALA A 95 -2.89 -1.38 10.90
C ALA A 95 -1.54 -1.91 10.38
N ILE A 96 -0.96 -1.23 9.39
CA ILE A 96 0.30 -1.62 8.75
C ILE A 96 1.25 -0.43 8.72
N GLU A 97 2.50 -0.67 9.07
CA GLU A 97 3.59 0.31 8.98
C GLU A 97 4.03 0.47 7.51
N ILE A 98 4.28 1.71 7.10
CA ILE A 98 4.71 2.06 5.73
C ILE A 98 6.21 2.29 5.62
N GLY A 99 6.88 2.54 6.75
CA GLY A 99 8.20 3.17 6.81
C GLY A 99 9.38 2.27 7.17
N ASP A 100 9.32 0.95 6.96
CA ASP A 100 10.52 0.13 7.17
C ASP A 100 11.65 0.63 6.25
N LEU A 101 12.77 1.01 6.88
CA LEU A 101 14.00 1.53 6.27
C LEU A 101 14.62 0.62 5.20
N THR A 102 14.13 -0.60 5.07
CA THR A 102 14.69 -1.62 4.16
C THR A 102 13.72 -2.04 3.05
N GLY A 103 12.46 -1.59 3.07
CA GLY A 103 11.41 -2.07 2.18
C GLY A 103 10.82 -0.99 1.27
N ASN A 104 10.47 -1.38 0.04
CA ASN A 104 9.73 -0.53 -0.90
C ASN A 104 8.23 -0.54 -0.67
N PHE A 105 7.76 -1.18 0.42
CA PHE A 105 6.35 -1.45 0.64
C PHE A 105 5.50 -0.18 0.49
N GLY A 106 5.92 0.93 1.10
CA GLY A 106 5.19 2.20 0.98
C GLY A 106 5.06 2.70 -0.45
N THR A 107 6.14 2.66 -1.22
CA THR A 107 6.18 3.05 -2.63
C THR A 107 5.31 2.15 -3.49
N GLU A 108 5.42 0.83 -3.31
CA GLU A 108 4.64 -0.18 -4.02
C GLU A 108 3.16 -0.10 -3.68
N PHE A 109 2.84 0.13 -2.40
CA PHE A 109 1.49 0.35 -1.90
C PHE A 109 0.89 1.63 -2.51
N ALA A 110 1.66 2.71 -2.60
CA ALA A 110 1.22 3.93 -3.28
C ALA A 110 0.89 3.68 -4.75
N ILE A 111 1.69 2.87 -5.45
CA ILE A 111 1.37 2.47 -6.83
C ILE A 111 0.06 1.67 -6.88
N LEU A 112 -0.14 0.72 -5.96
CA LEU A 112 -1.39 -0.05 -5.86
C LEU A 112 -2.62 0.84 -5.56
N VAL A 113 -2.46 1.86 -4.72
CA VAL A 113 -3.50 2.86 -4.45
C VAL A 113 -3.84 3.65 -5.72
N GLU A 114 -2.84 4.10 -6.47
CA GLU A 114 -3.05 4.84 -7.73
C GLU A 114 -3.72 3.99 -8.82
N PHE A 115 -3.46 2.67 -8.84
CA PHE A 115 -4.19 1.72 -9.68
C PHE A 115 -5.63 1.47 -9.22
N GLY A 116 -6.03 1.92 -8.04
CA GLY A 116 -7.36 1.68 -7.49
C GLY A 116 -7.54 0.29 -6.88
N PHE A 117 -6.47 -0.38 -6.44
CA PHE A 117 -6.58 -1.57 -5.60
C PHE A 117 -7.00 -1.26 -4.16
N PHE A 118 -6.88 0.00 -3.78
CA PHE A 118 -7.23 0.53 -2.48
C PHE A 118 -7.91 1.89 -2.62
N ILE A 119 -9.09 2.06 -2.00
CA ILE A 119 -9.85 3.31 -2.02
C ILE A 119 -9.80 3.94 -0.64
N LEU A 120 -9.34 5.19 -0.57
CA LEU A 120 -9.36 5.95 0.67
C LEU A 120 -10.81 6.30 1.08
N LYS A 121 -11.26 5.81 2.23
CA LYS A 121 -12.57 6.09 2.82
C LYS A 121 -12.41 6.44 4.29
N GLY A 122 -12.76 7.65 4.70
CA GLY A 122 -12.74 8.04 6.11
C GLY A 122 -11.37 7.86 6.79
N GLY A 123 -10.28 8.10 6.07
CA GLY A 123 -8.91 7.99 6.61
C GLY A 123 -8.30 6.59 6.59
N ARG A 124 -8.94 5.61 5.95
CA ARG A 124 -8.45 4.23 5.81
C ARG A 124 -8.61 3.73 4.37
N TYR A 125 -7.88 2.69 4.00
CA TYR A 125 -7.87 2.12 2.68
C TYR A 125 -8.73 0.86 2.62
N GLN A 126 -9.83 0.90 1.87
CA GLN A 126 -10.61 -0.29 1.57
C GLN A 126 -10.08 -0.97 0.31
N MET A 127 -9.81 -2.27 0.38
CA MET A 127 -9.45 -3.07 -0.78
C MET A 127 -10.55 -3.05 -1.84
N SER A 128 -10.16 -2.94 -3.11
CA SER A 128 -11.05 -2.94 -4.27
C SER A 128 -10.42 -3.64 -5.45
N VAL A 129 -11.24 -4.21 -6.33
CA VAL A 129 -10.78 -4.73 -7.62
C VAL A 129 -11.03 -3.66 -8.67
N PRO A 130 -9.99 -3.06 -9.28
CA PRO A 130 -10.19 -2.08 -10.34
C PRO A 130 -10.83 -2.76 -11.56
N LYS A 131 -11.71 -2.03 -12.26
CA LYS A 131 -12.46 -2.56 -13.42
C LYS A 131 -11.53 -2.90 -14.59
N SER A 132 -10.47 -2.12 -14.76
CA SER A 132 -9.46 -2.27 -15.79
C SER A 132 -8.10 -1.86 -15.24
N VAL A 133 -7.05 -2.40 -15.83
CA VAL A 133 -5.70 -1.86 -15.71
C VAL A 133 -5.14 -1.73 -17.10
N THR A 134 -4.70 -0.53 -17.46
CA THR A 134 -4.20 -0.18 -18.79
C THR A 134 -2.74 0.25 -18.74
N PRO A 135 -1.99 0.16 -19.87
CA PRO A 135 -0.62 0.67 -19.92
C PRO A 135 -0.50 2.14 -19.54
N GLN A 136 -1.52 2.95 -19.85
CA GLN A 136 -1.52 4.37 -19.52
C GLN A 136 -1.73 4.61 -18.02
N GLU A 137 -2.67 3.90 -17.39
CA GLU A 137 -2.84 3.96 -15.92
C GLU A 137 -1.57 3.51 -15.21
N ALA A 138 -0.88 2.48 -15.71
CA ALA A 138 0.39 2.03 -15.15
C ALA A 138 1.49 3.10 -15.24
N LEU A 139 1.61 3.76 -16.38
CA LEU A 139 2.56 4.85 -16.56
C LEU A 139 2.24 6.03 -15.63
N GLU A 140 0.97 6.40 -15.52
CA GLU A 140 0.52 7.52 -14.70
C GLU A 140 0.71 7.25 -13.21
N ALA A 141 0.36 6.06 -12.73
CA ALA A 141 0.56 5.63 -11.35
C ALA A 141 2.03 5.72 -10.95
N VAL A 142 2.91 5.06 -11.71
CA VAL A 142 4.36 5.07 -11.42
C VAL A 142 4.94 6.47 -11.52
N ARG A 143 4.57 7.26 -12.53
CA ARG A 143 5.05 8.64 -12.67
C ARG A 143 4.65 9.49 -11.47
N LYS A 144 3.43 9.33 -10.96
CA LYS A 144 2.96 10.08 -9.79
C LYS A 144 3.75 9.70 -8.55
N VAL A 145 3.99 8.41 -8.32
CA VAL A 145 4.86 7.97 -7.21
C VAL A 145 6.29 8.48 -7.38
N ALA A 146 6.89 8.33 -8.56
CA ALA A 146 8.22 8.85 -8.84
C ALA A 146 8.32 10.39 -8.71
N SER A 147 7.22 11.13 -8.87
CA SER A 147 7.22 12.59 -8.67
C SER A 147 7.29 13.03 -7.20
N THR A 148 7.15 12.10 -6.27
CA THR A 148 7.37 12.32 -4.82
C THR A 148 8.82 12.13 -4.40
N ASP A 149 9.71 11.91 -5.37
CA ASP A 149 11.14 11.72 -5.10
C ASP A 149 11.75 12.95 -4.42
N VAL A 150 12.36 12.70 -3.27
CA VAL A 150 13.11 13.70 -2.50
C VAL A 150 14.59 13.45 -2.74
N GLU A 151 15.34 14.51 -3.04
CA GLU A 151 16.75 14.45 -3.42
C GLU A 151 17.56 13.58 -2.43
N GLN A 152 18.16 12.49 -2.96
CA GLN A 152 18.95 11.48 -2.21
C GLN A 152 18.18 10.55 -1.26
N ALA A 153 16.86 10.65 -1.17
CA ALA A 153 16.02 9.80 -0.32
C ALA A 153 15.12 8.84 -1.12
N GLY A 154 14.87 9.12 -2.41
CA GLY A 154 13.95 8.34 -3.23
C GLY A 154 12.49 8.81 -3.08
N PRO A 155 11.53 8.07 -3.68
CA PRO A 155 10.10 8.39 -3.58
C PRO A 155 9.62 8.46 -2.13
N GLU A 156 8.94 9.54 -1.77
CA GLU A 156 8.32 9.73 -0.45
C GLU A 156 6.83 9.35 -0.50
N PRO A 157 6.47 8.10 -0.21
CA PRO A 157 5.09 7.62 -0.37
C PRO A 157 4.10 8.36 0.54
N THR A 158 4.56 8.97 1.63
CA THR A 158 3.71 9.74 2.56
C THR A 158 3.16 11.03 1.95
N LEU A 159 3.72 11.50 0.82
CA LEU A 159 3.16 12.60 0.04
C LEU A 159 1.92 12.21 -0.78
N ILE A 160 1.70 10.91 -1.00
CA ILE A 160 0.52 10.35 -1.69
C ILE A 160 -0.43 9.71 -0.68
N LEU A 161 0.13 8.98 0.27
CA LEU A 161 -0.62 8.15 1.18
C LEU A 161 -1.12 8.95 2.38
N HIS A 162 -2.41 8.82 2.67
CA HIS A 162 -2.95 9.17 3.97
C HIS A 162 -2.44 8.22 5.05
N THR A 163 -1.51 8.69 5.87
CA THR A 163 -0.99 7.96 7.03
C THR A 163 -1.48 8.56 8.35
N MET A 164 -1.31 7.81 9.43
CA MET A 164 -1.57 8.26 10.79
C MET A 164 -0.59 7.64 11.79
N PRO A 165 -0.50 8.18 13.02
CA PRO A 165 0.30 7.57 14.07
C PRO A 165 -0.15 6.14 14.39
N LYS A 166 0.80 5.28 14.76
CA LYS A 166 0.58 3.85 15.07
C LYS A 166 -0.62 3.61 15.98
N ALA A 167 -0.63 4.23 17.16
CA ALA A 167 -1.68 4.05 18.15
C ALA A 167 -3.08 4.39 17.61
N ARG A 168 -3.17 5.37 16.69
CA ARG A 168 -4.44 5.74 16.05
C ARG A 168 -4.85 4.72 14.99
N ALA A 169 -3.90 4.21 14.21
CA ALA A 169 -4.15 3.17 13.21
C ALA A 169 -4.64 1.88 13.89
N GLU A 170 -3.98 1.45 14.96
CA GLU A 170 -4.34 0.27 15.74
C GLU A 170 -5.73 0.42 16.38
N ALA A 171 -6.01 1.57 17.01
CA ALA A 171 -7.31 1.85 17.60
C ALA A 171 -8.43 1.86 16.54
N MET A 172 -8.19 2.43 15.37
CA MET A 172 -9.16 2.44 14.27
C MET A 172 -9.39 1.03 13.71
N ALA A 173 -8.32 0.26 13.47
CA ALA A 173 -8.43 -1.13 13.00
C ALA A 173 -9.25 -1.98 13.99
N GLN A 174 -9.02 -1.81 15.29
CA GLN A 174 -9.78 -2.50 16.34
C GLN A 174 -11.27 -2.11 16.32
N GLN A 175 -11.57 -0.81 16.24
CA GLN A 175 -12.97 -0.33 16.16
C GLN A 175 -13.72 -0.90 14.96
N LEU A 176 -13.06 -1.02 13.80
CA LEU A 176 -13.67 -1.59 12.59
C LEU A 176 -13.99 -3.08 12.75
N ARG A 177 -13.10 -3.84 13.42
CA ARG A 177 -13.33 -5.26 13.72
C ARG A 177 -14.52 -5.45 14.67
N ASP A 178 -14.65 -4.55 15.65
CA ASP A 178 -15.70 -4.63 16.68
C ASP A 178 -17.08 -4.12 16.22
N ALA A 179 -17.14 -3.39 15.10
CA ALA A 179 -18.38 -2.84 14.54
C ALA A 179 -19.27 -3.94 13.92
N THR A 180 -19.98 -4.68 14.77
CA THR A 180 -20.89 -5.77 14.37
C THR A 180 -22.29 -5.25 14.06
#